data_AF-A0A6P0YLK8-F1
#
_entry.id   AF-A0A6P0YLK8-F1
#
_cell.length_a   1.000
_cell.length_b   1.000
_cell.length_c   1.000
_cell.angle_alpha   90.00
_cell.angle_beta   90.00
_cell.angle_gamma   90.00
#
_symmetry.space_group_name_H-M   'P 1'
#
loop_
_entity.id
_entity.type
_entity.pdbx_description
1 polymer ?
#
loop_
_entity_poly.entity_id
_entity_poly.type
_entity_poly.pdbx_seq_one_letter_code
_entity_poly.pdbx_strand_id
1 'polypeptide(L)'
;MTKLIWNTFKHSPSVLSVALLMAGSAIAAETPLQNLGSDEGSVNQNLAQDRIEIAQVFDSRSMPMDDPSLAPVGVSDLEDGEYMDQVTSVTQLSDVQPTDWAFQALQSLVERYGCIAGYPDGTYKGNRAMTRFEFAAGLNACLDRITELIAAATSDLVTREDLAVLQRLQEEFAAELAALRGRVDSLEARTAELEANQFSTTTKLNGEVLFWLSDTWGERAGGRGVARSEDDRTETALAYRVRLNFDTSFTGKDRLRTRLQANNNPNFSGRDLTNTLMTRLATDSSGSDDFVLHKLAYRFPLLDGKGQIELAANAYGLDDFMGTINPLEASGAGSISRFGRFNPTFYRAPSDAGFKFA
;
A
#
# COMPACT_ATOMS: atom_id res chain seq x y z
N MET A 1 -26.20 -17.20 30.36
CA MET A 1 -25.82 -15.80 30.59
C MET A 1 -27.02 -14.94 30.31
N THR A 2 -27.62 -14.41 31.36
CA THR A 2 -29.07 -14.32 31.54
C THR A 2 -29.56 -12.88 31.47
N LYS A 3 -30.85 -12.72 31.11
CA LYS A 3 -31.65 -11.48 31.05
C LYS A 3 -31.47 -10.50 32.22
N LEU A 4 -30.89 -10.95 33.33
CA LEU A 4 -30.51 -10.14 34.49
C LEU A 4 -29.50 -9.03 34.12
N ILE A 5 -28.51 -9.31 33.27
CA ILE A 5 -27.47 -8.33 32.88
C ILE A 5 -28.08 -7.19 32.03
N TRP A 6 -29.06 -7.53 31.17
CA TRP A 6 -29.74 -6.54 30.33
C TRP A 6 -30.69 -5.65 31.14
N ASN A 7 -31.31 -6.20 32.19
CA ASN A 7 -32.15 -5.40 33.10
C ASN A 7 -31.31 -4.53 34.04
N THR A 8 -30.10 -4.95 34.45
CA THR A 8 -29.19 -4.08 35.22
C THR A 8 -28.65 -2.91 34.39
N PHE A 9 -28.50 -3.07 33.07
CA PHE A 9 -28.11 -2.00 32.16
C PHE A 9 -29.19 -0.92 32.00
N LYS A 10 -30.47 -1.27 32.15
CA LYS A 10 -31.60 -0.33 32.03
C LYS A 10 -31.85 0.52 33.27
N HIS A 11 -31.27 0.18 34.42
CA HIS A 11 -31.69 0.76 35.72
C HIS A 11 -30.55 1.40 36.52
N SER A 12 -29.35 1.57 35.97
CA SER A 12 -28.24 2.15 36.74
C SER A 12 -27.20 2.87 35.88
N PRO A 13 -27.42 4.16 35.54
CA PRO A 13 -26.43 5.00 34.86
C PRO A 13 -25.12 5.17 35.64
N SER A 14 -25.17 5.04 36.98
CA SER A 14 -24.03 5.26 37.89
C SER A 14 -22.93 4.19 37.80
N VAL A 15 -23.23 2.98 37.35
CA VAL A 15 -22.24 1.89 37.26
C VAL A 15 -21.34 2.06 36.02
N LEU A 16 -21.83 2.75 34.98
CA LEU A 16 -21.05 3.01 33.77
C LEU A 16 -20.05 4.16 33.96
N SER A 17 -20.38 5.15 34.80
CA SER A 17 -19.49 6.27 35.14
C SER A 17 -18.25 5.82 35.92
N VAL A 18 -18.40 4.84 36.83
CA VAL A 18 -17.27 4.29 37.59
C VAL A 18 -16.40 3.37 36.72
N ALA A 19 -16.99 2.65 35.77
CA ALA A 19 -16.23 1.81 34.84
C ALA A 19 -15.35 2.63 33.87
N LEU A 20 -15.77 3.84 33.49
CA LEU A 20 -14.96 4.72 32.64
C LEU A 20 -13.78 5.38 33.38
N LEU A 21 -13.89 5.57 34.70
CA LEU A 21 -12.80 6.12 35.54
C LEU A 21 -11.68 5.09 35.83
N MET A 22 -11.92 3.81 35.57
CA MET A 22 -10.98 2.71 35.85
C MET A 22 -10.34 2.13 34.58
N ALA A 23 -10.70 2.62 33.39
CA ALA A 23 -10.04 2.25 32.14
C ALA A 23 -8.76 3.09 31.98
N GLY A 24 -7.61 2.39 32.05
CA GLY A 24 -6.28 2.98 32.05
C GLY A 24 -6.02 3.95 30.89
N SER A 25 -5.11 4.87 31.17
CA SER A 25 -4.55 5.90 30.32
C SER A 25 -4.31 5.41 28.88
N ALA A 26 -5.21 5.75 27.96
CA ALA A 26 -4.88 5.77 26.55
C ALA A 26 -3.96 6.98 26.32
N ILE A 27 -2.67 6.71 26.07
CA ILE A 27 -1.71 7.73 25.68
C ILE A 27 -2.08 8.17 24.26
N ALA A 28 -2.85 9.25 24.15
CA ALA A 28 -2.95 10.03 22.93
C ALA A 28 -1.75 10.99 22.91
N ALA A 29 -0.87 10.87 21.92
CA ALA A 29 0.19 11.84 21.71
C ALA A 29 -0.44 13.18 21.28
N GLU A 30 -0.28 14.23 22.08
CA GLU A 30 -0.61 15.59 21.67
C GLU A 30 0.34 16.01 20.55
N THR A 31 -0.19 16.25 19.35
CA THR A 31 0.57 16.90 18.27
C THR A 31 0.70 18.39 18.59
N PRO A 32 1.91 18.93 18.78
CA PRO A 32 2.06 20.37 18.96
C PRO A 32 1.81 21.11 17.63
N LEU A 33 1.19 22.28 17.73
CA LEU A 33 0.99 23.22 16.62
C LEU A 33 2.34 23.60 16.01
N GLN A 34 2.63 23.10 14.80
CA GLN A 34 3.78 23.56 14.01
C GLN A 34 3.38 24.69 13.08
N ASN A 35 4.15 25.76 13.23
CA ASN A 35 4.10 27.06 12.60
C ASN A 35 4.34 26.94 11.07
N LEU A 36 3.45 27.51 10.26
CA LEU A 36 3.65 27.64 8.81
C LEU A 36 4.62 28.80 8.55
N GLY A 37 5.85 28.48 8.19
CA GLY A 37 6.85 29.45 7.73
C GLY A 37 8.02 28.78 7.04
N SER A 38 8.12 29.03 5.73
CA SER A 38 9.32 29.08 4.87
C SER A 38 10.46 28.09 5.11
N ASP A 39 10.69 27.19 4.15
CA ASP A 39 11.94 27.23 3.37
C ASP A 39 11.88 26.37 2.10
N GLU A 40 12.47 26.92 1.04
CA GLU A 40 12.72 26.31 -0.26
C GLU A 40 13.91 25.32 -0.20
N GLY A 41 13.89 24.30 -1.06
CA GLY A 41 15.11 23.85 -1.75
C GLY A 41 15.58 22.39 -1.57
N SER A 42 15.40 21.61 -2.66
CA SER A 42 16.39 20.65 -3.22
C SER A 42 16.48 19.25 -2.54
N VAL A 43 16.59 18.06 -3.15
CA VAL A 43 16.77 17.52 -4.53
C VAL A 43 16.35 16.03 -4.50
N ASN A 44 15.70 15.50 -5.55
CA ASN A 44 16.14 14.32 -6.33
C ASN A 44 15.06 13.83 -7.32
N GLN A 45 15.29 14.22 -8.58
CA GLN A 45 14.76 13.59 -9.77
C GLN A 45 15.49 12.27 -10.00
N ASN A 46 14.76 11.18 -10.28
CA ASN A 46 15.15 10.05 -11.15
C ASN A 46 14.04 9.00 -11.12
N LEU A 47 13.05 9.13 -12.01
CA LEU A 47 12.19 8.03 -12.44
C LEU A 47 12.11 8.11 -13.97
N ALA A 48 13.11 7.48 -14.58
CA ALA A 48 13.18 7.19 -15.99
C ALA A 48 12.11 6.14 -16.35
N GLN A 49 11.26 6.51 -17.31
CA GLN A 49 11.10 5.82 -18.59
C GLN A 49 11.86 4.48 -18.73
N ASP A 50 11.16 3.34 -18.70
CA ASP A 50 10.94 2.50 -19.90
C ASP A 50 9.98 1.33 -19.61
N ARG A 51 9.16 0.97 -20.60
CA ARG A 51 8.30 -0.24 -20.63
C ARG A 51 9.08 -1.39 -21.27
N ILE A 52 8.80 -2.65 -20.89
CA ILE A 52 8.53 -3.75 -21.84
C ILE A 52 7.52 -4.74 -21.22
N GLU A 53 6.42 -4.99 -21.94
CA GLU A 53 5.46 -6.08 -21.73
C GLU A 53 5.96 -7.36 -22.42
N ILE A 54 5.84 -8.53 -21.77
CA ILE A 54 6.02 -9.83 -22.42
C ILE A 54 4.73 -10.64 -22.25
N ALA A 55 4.13 -11.02 -23.37
CA ALA A 55 3.04 -11.98 -23.45
C ALA A 55 3.31 -13.01 -24.56
N GLN A 56 2.88 -14.25 -24.29
CA GLN A 56 2.54 -15.37 -25.20
C GLN A 56 3.71 -16.28 -25.62
N VAL A 57 3.82 -17.51 -25.06
CA VAL A 57 3.13 -18.77 -25.41
C VAL A 57 3.51 -19.31 -26.80
N PHE A 58 4.30 -20.39 -26.83
CA PHE A 58 4.19 -21.47 -27.82
C PHE A 58 4.55 -22.81 -27.18
N ASP A 59 3.61 -23.75 -27.32
CA ASP A 59 3.64 -25.16 -26.92
C ASP A 59 4.20 -26.00 -28.08
N SER A 60 5.06 -26.97 -27.76
CA SER A 60 5.30 -28.13 -28.63
C SER A 60 5.65 -29.37 -27.79
N ARG A 61 4.77 -30.38 -27.85
CA ARG A 61 4.91 -31.68 -27.18
C ARG A 61 5.63 -32.70 -28.07
N SER A 62 6.61 -33.40 -27.46
CA SER A 62 6.93 -34.85 -27.53
C SER A 62 7.48 -35.44 -28.86
N MET A 63 8.45 -36.37 -28.94
CA MET A 63 8.74 -37.62 -28.19
C MET A 63 10.18 -38.15 -28.53
N PRO A 64 10.68 -39.23 -27.87
CA PRO A 64 12.10 -39.63 -27.81
C PRO A 64 12.53 -40.71 -28.84
N MET A 65 13.83 -40.85 -29.06
CA MET A 65 14.43 -42.06 -29.66
C MET A 65 15.88 -42.27 -29.18
N ASP A 66 16.09 -43.34 -28.41
CA ASP A 66 17.38 -43.97 -28.14
C ASP A 66 17.69 -44.98 -29.26
N ASP A 67 18.91 -44.98 -29.81
CA ASP A 67 19.48 -46.10 -30.57
C ASP A 67 20.94 -46.37 -30.13
N PRO A 68 21.24 -47.55 -29.54
CA PRO A 68 22.53 -47.87 -28.94
C PRO A 68 23.46 -48.67 -29.87
N SER A 69 23.81 -48.16 -31.06
CA SER A 69 24.62 -48.94 -32.02
C SER A 69 26.01 -48.43 -32.38
N LEU A 70 26.58 -47.43 -31.69
CA LEU A 70 27.94 -46.95 -32.02
C LEU A 70 28.80 -46.68 -30.79
N ALA A 71 29.23 -47.76 -30.13
CA ALA A 71 30.38 -47.72 -29.22
C ALA A 71 31.70 -47.91 -30.01
N PRO A 72 32.81 -47.27 -29.60
CA PRO A 72 34.00 -47.04 -30.42
C PRO A 72 35.01 -48.19 -30.31
N VAL A 73 35.83 -48.37 -31.34
CA VAL A 73 37.03 -49.23 -31.26
C VAL A 73 38.26 -48.35 -31.44
N GLY A 74 39.06 -48.27 -30.38
CA GLY A 74 40.32 -47.56 -30.34
C GLY A 74 41.45 -48.34 -30.99
N VAL A 75 42.48 -47.62 -31.40
CA VAL A 75 43.76 -48.19 -31.85
C VAL A 75 44.85 -47.48 -31.06
N SER A 76 45.27 -48.11 -29.99
CA SER A 76 46.62 -47.96 -29.44
C SER A 76 47.54 -48.91 -30.22
N ASP A 77 48.81 -48.53 -30.35
CA ASP A 77 49.91 -49.20 -31.08
C ASP A 77 50.03 -48.68 -32.53
N LEU A 78 51.05 -47.93 -32.96
CA LEU A 78 52.45 -47.89 -32.54
C LEU A 78 53.09 -46.53 -32.84
N GLU A 79 53.90 -46.08 -31.88
CA GLU A 79 54.92 -45.05 -32.01
C GLU A 79 55.95 -45.43 -33.10
N ASP A 80 56.33 -44.46 -33.92
CA ASP A 80 57.64 -43.78 -33.89
C ASP A 80 58.13 -43.44 -35.31
N GLY A 81 58.41 -42.15 -35.55
CA GLY A 81 58.83 -41.65 -36.86
C GLY A 81 58.65 -40.13 -36.99
N GLU A 82 59.58 -39.41 -36.37
CA GLU A 82 59.92 -37.98 -36.55
C GLU A 82 58.96 -37.12 -37.39
N TYR A 83 58.18 -36.34 -36.64
CA TYR A 83 57.68 -35.03 -36.99
C TYR A 83 58.76 -34.16 -37.65
N MET A 84 58.39 -33.55 -38.78
CA MET A 84 58.30 -32.10 -38.98
C MET A 84 58.14 -31.89 -40.48
N ASP A 85 56.90 -31.87 -40.98
CA ASP A 85 56.64 -31.19 -42.25
C ASP A 85 55.79 -29.96 -41.96
N GLN A 86 56.50 -28.84 -41.99
CA GLN A 86 56.01 -27.50 -41.84
C GLN A 86 54.84 -27.31 -42.81
N VAL A 87 53.69 -26.83 -42.35
CA VAL A 87 52.54 -26.52 -43.22
C VAL A 87 52.96 -25.41 -44.17
N THR A 88 53.43 -25.77 -45.37
CA THR A 88 53.73 -24.84 -46.45
C THR A 88 52.43 -24.20 -46.87
N SER A 89 52.29 -22.89 -46.69
CA SER A 89 51.18 -22.10 -47.23
C SER A 89 51.02 -22.39 -48.73
N VAL A 90 49.80 -22.40 -49.25
CA VAL A 90 49.53 -22.67 -50.69
C VAL A 90 50.30 -21.71 -51.60
N THR A 91 50.61 -20.51 -51.10
CA THR A 91 51.44 -19.51 -51.79
C THR A 91 52.92 -19.87 -51.94
N GLN A 92 53.39 -20.91 -51.24
CA GLN A 92 54.77 -21.42 -51.30
C GLN A 92 54.90 -22.61 -52.27
N LEU A 93 53.79 -23.14 -52.79
CA LEU A 93 53.79 -24.22 -53.76
C LEU A 93 54.08 -23.65 -55.14
N SER A 94 55.21 -24.06 -55.73
CA SER A 94 55.72 -23.52 -56.99
C SER A 94 54.90 -23.93 -58.23
N ASP A 95 54.04 -24.94 -58.10
CA ASP A 95 53.26 -25.55 -59.17
C ASP A 95 51.75 -25.29 -59.07
N VAL A 96 51.30 -24.48 -58.10
CA VAL A 96 49.89 -24.09 -57.94
C VAL A 96 49.77 -22.58 -58.12
N GLN A 97 49.02 -22.17 -59.13
CA GLN A 97 48.77 -20.75 -59.41
C GLN A 97 47.44 -20.29 -58.81
N PRO A 98 47.30 -18.99 -58.45
CA PRO A 98 46.04 -18.44 -57.94
C PRO A 98 44.84 -18.57 -58.91
N THR A 99 45.11 -18.77 -60.20
CA THR A 99 44.09 -18.97 -61.25
C THR A 99 43.65 -20.43 -61.39
N ASP A 100 44.33 -21.36 -60.72
CA ASP A 100 44.00 -22.79 -60.81
C ASP A 100 42.73 -23.10 -60.03
N TRP A 101 41.88 -23.95 -60.60
CA TRP A 101 40.61 -24.36 -59.97
C TRP A 101 40.81 -25.02 -58.59
N ALA A 102 41.96 -25.67 -58.36
CA ALA A 102 42.29 -26.36 -57.12
C ALA A 102 42.83 -25.43 -56.02
N PHE A 103 43.23 -24.19 -56.36
CA PHE A 103 43.86 -23.26 -55.42
C PHE A 103 42.98 -22.98 -54.21
N GLN A 104 41.69 -22.70 -54.42
CA GLN A 104 40.76 -22.38 -53.33
C GLN A 104 40.51 -23.58 -52.39
N ALA A 105 40.48 -24.80 -52.94
CA ALA A 105 40.30 -26.02 -52.16
C ALA A 105 41.54 -26.31 -51.30
N LEU A 106 42.74 -26.18 -51.90
CA LEU A 106 44.00 -26.33 -51.18
C LEU A 106 44.18 -25.24 -50.14
N GLN A 107 43.80 -24.01 -50.44
CA GLN A 107 43.89 -22.89 -49.50
C GLN A 107 43.09 -23.17 -48.24
N SER A 108 41.86 -23.65 -48.39
CA SER A 108 41.04 -24.07 -47.26
C SER A 108 41.69 -25.21 -46.46
N LEU A 109 42.21 -26.24 -47.13
CA LEU A 109 42.77 -27.42 -46.46
C LEU A 109 44.10 -27.14 -45.74
N VAL A 110 44.94 -26.29 -46.31
CA VAL A 110 46.25 -25.92 -45.78
C VAL A 110 46.15 -24.81 -44.74
N GLU A 111 45.43 -23.72 -45.02
CA GLU A 111 45.41 -22.56 -44.12
C GLU A 111 44.39 -22.71 -42.98
N ARG A 112 43.23 -23.32 -43.25
CA ARG A 112 42.16 -23.44 -42.24
C ARG A 112 42.26 -24.72 -41.43
N TYR A 113 42.61 -25.83 -42.08
CA TYR A 113 42.68 -27.14 -41.42
C TYR A 113 44.12 -27.61 -41.17
N GLY A 114 45.14 -27.02 -41.82
CA GLY A 114 46.55 -27.37 -41.60
C GLY A 114 46.90 -28.82 -41.93
N CYS A 115 46.09 -29.46 -42.77
CA CYS A 115 45.95 -30.92 -42.77
C CYS A 115 46.56 -31.57 -44.03
N ILE A 116 46.96 -30.75 -45.02
CA ILE A 116 47.67 -31.16 -46.23
C ILE A 116 48.98 -30.38 -46.28
N ALA A 117 50.08 -31.07 -46.57
CA ALA A 117 51.38 -30.47 -46.86
C ALA A 117 51.74 -30.74 -48.32
N GLY A 118 52.49 -29.81 -48.94
CA GLY A 118 53.13 -30.09 -50.22
C GLY A 118 54.19 -31.18 -50.09
N TYR A 119 54.76 -31.60 -51.21
CA TYR A 119 55.97 -32.41 -51.19
C TYR A 119 57.15 -31.58 -50.66
N PRO A 120 58.21 -32.22 -50.11
CA PRO A 120 59.39 -31.52 -49.59
C PRO A 120 60.13 -30.66 -50.62
N ASP A 121 59.85 -30.86 -51.91
CA ASP A 121 60.38 -30.06 -53.02
C ASP A 121 59.56 -28.77 -53.28
N GLY A 122 58.58 -28.46 -52.44
CA GLY A 122 57.74 -27.26 -52.56
C GLY A 122 56.74 -27.34 -53.73
N THR A 123 56.31 -28.54 -54.10
CA THR A 123 55.29 -28.77 -55.13
C THR A 123 54.11 -29.57 -54.60
N TYR A 124 52.94 -29.49 -55.24
CA TYR A 124 51.77 -30.32 -54.94
C TYR A 124 51.64 -31.52 -55.90
N LYS A 125 52.28 -31.45 -57.07
CA LYS A 125 52.29 -32.44 -58.15
C LYS A 125 50.88 -32.80 -58.63
N GLY A 126 50.00 -31.80 -58.79
CA GLY A 126 48.60 -32.02 -59.22
C GLY A 126 48.42 -32.60 -60.62
N ASN A 127 49.43 -32.50 -61.49
CA ASN A 127 49.38 -32.97 -62.88
C ASN A 127 49.80 -34.45 -63.07
N ARG A 128 50.11 -35.18 -61.99
CA ARG A 128 50.37 -36.63 -62.05
C ARG A 128 49.31 -37.40 -61.27
N ALA A 129 49.08 -38.65 -61.67
CA ALA A 129 48.32 -39.57 -60.84
C ALA A 129 49.10 -39.84 -59.54
N MET A 130 48.44 -39.68 -58.39
CA MET A 130 49.02 -40.09 -57.11
C MET A 130 48.85 -41.58 -56.89
N THR A 131 49.73 -42.18 -56.10
CA THR A 131 49.57 -43.55 -55.65
C THR A 131 48.53 -43.63 -54.52
N ARG A 132 47.93 -44.80 -54.35
CA ARG A 132 47.00 -45.06 -53.23
C ARG A 132 47.65 -44.84 -51.86
N PHE A 133 48.96 -45.04 -51.76
CA PHE A 133 49.73 -44.84 -50.53
C PHE A 133 49.94 -43.37 -50.21
N GLU A 134 50.24 -42.55 -51.21
CA GLU A 134 50.36 -41.08 -51.06
C GLU A 134 49.03 -40.46 -50.60
N PHE A 135 47.90 -40.92 -51.17
CA PHE A 135 46.57 -40.49 -50.74
C PHE A 135 46.29 -40.87 -49.27
N ALA A 136 46.56 -42.12 -48.90
CA ALA A 136 46.30 -42.62 -47.55
C ALA A 136 47.12 -41.88 -46.48
N ALA A 137 48.38 -41.57 -46.78
CA ALA A 137 49.25 -40.80 -45.89
C ALA A 137 48.72 -39.37 -45.67
N GLY A 138 48.32 -38.67 -46.74
CA GLY A 138 47.75 -37.33 -46.65
C GLY A 138 46.40 -37.31 -45.92
N LEU A 139 45.55 -38.32 -46.14
CA LEU A 139 44.27 -38.44 -45.44
C LEU A 139 44.46 -38.72 -43.95
N ASN A 140 45.39 -39.60 -43.58
CA ASN A 140 45.68 -39.93 -42.18
C ASN A 140 46.18 -38.70 -41.42
N ALA A 141 47.17 -38.00 -41.98
CA ALA A 141 47.66 -36.75 -41.41
C ALA A 141 46.55 -35.70 -41.24
N CYS A 142 45.62 -35.63 -42.20
CA CYS A 142 44.50 -34.71 -42.11
C CYS A 142 43.51 -35.08 -40.99
N LEU A 143 43.23 -36.37 -40.83
CA LEU A 143 42.37 -36.88 -39.75
C LEU A 143 43.00 -36.63 -38.37
N ASP A 144 44.30 -36.84 -38.22
CA ASP A 144 45.04 -36.57 -36.97
C ASP A 144 44.97 -35.08 -36.58
N ARG A 145 45.05 -34.18 -37.56
CA ARG A 145 44.91 -32.75 -37.30
C ARG A 145 43.49 -32.34 -36.92
N ILE A 146 42.48 -32.97 -37.53
CA ILE A 146 41.07 -32.71 -37.20
C ILE A 146 40.75 -33.21 -35.79
N THR A 147 41.24 -34.39 -35.38
CA THR A 147 41.01 -34.92 -34.03
C THR A 147 41.65 -34.04 -32.96
N GLU A 148 42.84 -33.50 -33.22
CA GLU A 148 43.50 -32.52 -32.34
C GLU A 148 42.69 -31.22 -32.19
N LEU A 149 42.19 -30.66 -33.30
CA LEU A 149 41.36 -29.44 -33.29
C LEU A 149 40.03 -29.66 -32.55
N ILE A 150 39.40 -30.83 -32.68
CA ILE A 150 38.19 -31.19 -31.94
C ILE A 150 38.50 -31.33 -30.44
N ALA A 151 39.61 -31.97 -30.08
CA ALA A 151 40.03 -32.10 -28.67
C ALA A 151 40.31 -30.73 -28.03
N ALA A 152 40.96 -29.81 -28.75
CA ALA A 152 41.20 -28.45 -28.29
C ALA A 152 39.89 -27.65 -28.11
N ALA A 153 38.99 -27.71 -29.11
CA ALA A 153 37.71 -26.98 -29.09
C ALA A 153 36.71 -27.52 -28.05
N THR A 154 36.83 -28.79 -27.65
CA THR A 154 35.97 -29.41 -26.63
C THR A 154 36.49 -29.24 -25.20
N SER A 155 37.72 -28.75 -25.00
CA SER A 155 38.27 -28.45 -23.67
C SER A 155 37.64 -27.21 -23.00
N ASP A 156 37.09 -26.29 -23.80
CA ASP A 156 36.38 -25.07 -23.35
C ASP A 156 34.88 -25.31 -23.06
N LEU A 157 34.39 -26.55 -23.17
CA LEU A 157 33.01 -26.90 -22.83
C LEU A 157 32.86 -27.02 -21.31
N VAL A 158 32.41 -25.94 -20.66
CA VAL A 158 32.10 -25.85 -19.22
C VAL A 158 33.27 -26.32 -18.34
N THR A 159 34.11 -25.37 -17.97
CA THR A 159 35.21 -25.64 -17.06
C THR A 159 34.68 -26.00 -15.66
N ARG A 160 35.44 -26.77 -14.88
CA ARG A 160 35.11 -27.03 -13.47
C ARG A 160 35.03 -25.72 -12.66
N GLU A 161 35.68 -24.67 -13.13
CA GLU A 161 35.65 -23.33 -12.55
C GLU A 161 34.29 -22.67 -12.75
N ASP A 162 33.66 -22.77 -13.93
CA ASP A 162 32.31 -22.25 -14.17
C ASP A 162 31.26 -22.93 -13.28
N LEU A 163 31.39 -24.24 -13.08
CA LEU A 163 30.52 -24.99 -12.15
C LEU A 163 30.69 -24.51 -10.71
N ALA A 164 31.93 -24.20 -10.29
CA ALA A 164 32.19 -23.65 -8.95
C ALA A 164 31.62 -22.22 -8.80
N VAL A 165 31.68 -21.40 -9.84
CA VAL A 165 31.07 -20.06 -9.87
C VAL A 165 29.55 -20.17 -9.79
N LEU A 166 28.92 -21.06 -10.56
CA LEU A 166 27.48 -21.28 -10.53
C LEU A 166 27.01 -21.82 -9.18
N GLN A 167 27.77 -22.72 -8.55
CA GLN A 167 27.48 -23.19 -7.18
C GLN A 167 27.53 -22.06 -6.17
N ARG A 168 28.57 -21.22 -6.21
CA ARG A 168 28.67 -20.05 -5.32
C ARG A 168 27.53 -19.05 -5.54
N LEU A 169 27.18 -18.76 -6.79
CA LEU A 169 26.03 -17.89 -7.11
C LEU A 169 24.72 -18.51 -6.63
N GLN A 170 24.51 -19.83 -6.80
CA GLN A 170 23.32 -20.50 -6.27
C GLN A 170 23.22 -20.40 -4.75
N GLU A 171 24.34 -20.54 -4.03
CA GLU A 171 24.37 -20.37 -2.57
C GLU A 171 24.08 -18.92 -2.15
N GLU A 172 24.68 -17.94 -2.83
CA GLU A 172 24.46 -16.51 -2.57
C GLU A 172 23.00 -16.11 -2.87
N PHE A 173 22.45 -16.53 -4.01
CA PHE A 173 21.04 -16.27 -4.34
C PHE A 173 20.08 -16.99 -3.41
N ALA A 174 20.39 -18.20 -2.94
CA ALA A 174 19.55 -18.90 -1.96
C ALA A 174 19.48 -18.12 -0.64
N ALA A 175 20.62 -17.59 -0.17
CA ALA A 175 20.68 -16.76 1.04
C ALA A 175 19.93 -15.43 0.86
N GLU A 176 20.12 -14.75 -0.29
CA GLU A 176 19.41 -13.51 -0.61
C GLU A 176 17.89 -13.70 -0.74
N LEU A 177 17.45 -14.78 -1.38
CA LEU A 177 16.02 -15.11 -1.49
C LEU A 177 15.40 -15.43 -0.13
N ALA A 178 16.12 -16.12 0.76
CA ALA A 178 15.67 -16.36 2.13
C ALA A 178 15.55 -15.05 2.92
N ALA A 179 16.51 -14.15 2.77
CA ALA A 179 16.47 -12.81 3.38
C ALA A 179 15.30 -11.98 2.83
N LEU A 180 15.07 -12.00 1.52
CA LEU A 180 13.95 -11.30 0.88
C LEU A 180 12.61 -11.86 1.35
N ARG A 181 12.46 -13.19 1.42
CA ARG A 181 11.27 -13.83 1.97
C ARG A 181 11.02 -13.40 3.42
N GLY A 182 12.05 -13.38 4.26
CA GLY A 182 11.94 -12.89 5.64
C GLY A 182 11.49 -11.42 5.72
N ARG A 183 11.93 -10.57 4.79
CA ARG A 183 11.47 -9.18 4.69
C ARG A 183 10.01 -9.08 4.25
N VAL A 184 9.59 -9.91 3.29
CA VAL A 184 8.19 -9.98 2.84
C VAL A 184 7.30 -10.46 3.98
N ASP A 185 7.65 -11.56 4.65
CA ASP A 185 6.91 -12.10 5.79
C ASP A 185 6.79 -11.05 6.92
N SER A 186 7.87 -10.30 7.18
CA SER A 186 7.83 -9.19 8.16
C SER A 186 6.95 -8.02 7.73
N LEU A 187 6.92 -7.68 6.43
CA LEU A 187 6.08 -6.62 5.90
C LEU A 187 4.60 -7.03 5.91
N GLU A 188 4.30 -8.28 5.56
CA GLU A 188 2.97 -8.86 5.65
C GLU A 188 2.48 -8.86 7.10
N ALA A 189 3.31 -9.29 8.06
CA ALA A 189 2.96 -9.25 9.48
C ALA A 189 2.67 -7.83 9.99
N ARG A 190 3.52 -6.85 9.63
CA ARG A 190 3.29 -5.43 9.96
C ARG A 190 2.02 -4.88 9.30
N THR A 191 1.73 -5.27 8.07
CA THR A 191 0.54 -4.82 7.35
C THR A 191 -0.72 -5.39 8.00
N ALA A 192 -0.72 -6.69 8.32
CA ALA A 192 -1.83 -7.34 9.02
C ALA A 192 -2.06 -6.72 10.43
N GLU A 193 -0.99 -6.38 11.15
CA GLU A 193 -1.10 -5.69 12.44
C GLU A 193 -1.69 -4.28 12.29
N LEU A 194 -1.25 -3.52 11.28
CA LEU A 194 -1.78 -2.18 11.00
C LEU A 194 -3.25 -2.23 10.59
N GLU A 195 -3.64 -3.20 9.74
CA GLU A 195 -5.04 -3.41 9.34
C GLU A 195 -5.92 -3.81 10.53
N ALA A 196 -5.44 -4.72 11.39
CA ALA A 196 -6.17 -5.16 12.58
C ALA A 196 -6.37 -4.04 13.61
N ASN A 197 -5.41 -3.11 13.71
CA ASN A 197 -5.45 -2.00 14.67
C ASN A 197 -5.84 -0.66 14.03
N GLN A 198 -6.30 -0.65 12.77
CA GLN A 198 -6.71 0.57 12.12
C GLN A 198 -8.03 1.06 12.74
N PHE A 199 -7.98 2.15 13.50
CA PHE A 199 -9.18 2.94 13.76
C PHE A 199 -9.82 3.33 12.42
N SER A 200 -11.15 3.42 12.36
CA SER A 200 -11.88 3.78 11.14
C SER A 200 -11.18 4.93 10.40
N THR A 201 -10.66 4.65 9.21
CA THR A 201 -9.94 5.64 8.39
C THR A 201 -10.82 6.79 7.96
N THR A 202 -12.13 6.57 7.99
CA THR A 202 -13.14 7.52 7.55
C THR A 202 -13.87 8.18 8.71
N THR A 203 -13.95 7.57 9.89
CA THR A 203 -14.75 8.07 11.03
C THR A 203 -13.92 8.50 12.23
N LYS A 204 -14.09 9.76 12.65
CA LYS A 204 -13.51 10.30 13.88
C LYS A 204 -14.57 10.44 14.97
N LEU A 205 -14.26 9.97 16.17
CA LEU A 205 -15.11 10.14 17.36
C LEU A 205 -14.65 11.36 18.16
N ASN A 206 -15.55 12.30 18.42
CA ASN A 206 -15.38 13.41 19.35
C ASN A 206 -16.41 13.34 20.47
N GLY A 207 -15.94 13.08 21.70
CA GLY A 207 -16.76 13.03 22.91
C GLY A 207 -16.70 14.34 23.71
N GLU A 208 -17.84 14.78 24.24
CA GLU A 208 -17.93 15.88 25.20
C GLU A 208 -18.80 15.41 26.37
N VAL A 209 -18.30 15.62 27.59
CA VAL A 209 -19.08 15.42 28.82
C VAL A 209 -19.06 16.71 29.61
N LEU A 210 -20.23 17.18 29.99
CA LEU A 210 -20.40 18.35 30.83
C LEU A 210 -21.23 17.99 32.05
N PHE A 211 -20.87 18.57 33.18
CA PHE A 211 -21.62 18.49 34.42
C PHE A 211 -21.90 19.91 34.91
N TRP A 212 -23.03 20.11 35.55
CA TRP A 212 -23.32 21.36 36.24
C TRP A 212 -24.27 21.13 37.41
N LEU A 213 -24.07 21.94 38.44
CA LEU A 213 -24.96 22.06 39.57
C LEU A 213 -25.82 23.32 39.33
N SER A 214 -27.14 23.20 39.40
CA SER A 214 -28.04 24.32 39.15
C SER A 214 -29.21 24.35 40.11
N ASP A 215 -29.63 25.56 40.42
CA ASP A 215 -30.81 25.90 41.23
C ASP A 215 -31.23 27.33 40.83
N THR A 216 -32.50 27.69 41.00
CA THR A 216 -32.99 29.03 40.67
C THR A 216 -33.18 29.94 41.86
N TRP A 217 -33.19 29.39 43.08
CA TRP A 217 -33.34 30.09 44.37
C TRP A 217 -34.20 31.35 44.24
N GLY A 218 -35.51 31.19 44.34
CA GLY A 218 -36.38 32.37 44.36
C GLY A 218 -37.81 32.13 43.95
N GLU A 219 -38.51 33.26 43.94
CA GLU A 219 -39.93 33.35 43.62
C GLU A 219 -40.24 33.02 42.15
N ARG A 220 -41.42 32.45 41.97
CA ARG A 220 -42.01 32.19 40.66
C ARG A 220 -42.54 33.48 40.04
N ALA A 221 -42.14 33.77 38.80
CA ALA A 221 -42.57 34.96 38.08
C ALA A 221 -44.09 34.99 37.86
N GLY A 222 -44.70 36.18 37.97
CA GLY A 222 -46.10 36.40 37.59
C GLY A 222 -46.26 36.48 36.06
N GLY A 223 -47.36 35.96 35.52
CA GLY A 223 -47.60 35.93 34.07
C GLY A 223 -48.99 35.41 33.70
N ARG A 224 -49.22 35.15 32.41
CA ARG A 224 -50.53 34.79 31.77
C ARG A 224 -51.38 33.82 32.63
N GLY A 225 -52.25 34.35 33.49
CA GLY A 225 -53.13 33.58 34.36
C GLY A 225 -52.48 32.88 35.57
N VAL A 226 -51.28 33.32 36.00
CA VAL A 226 -50.61 32.80 37.20
C VAL A 226 -50.03 33.97 38.00
N ALA A 227 -50.47 34.10 39.26
CA ALA A 227 -49.92 35.09 40.17
C ALA A 227 -48.45 34.80 40.50
N ARG A 228 -47.69 35.85 40.79
CA ARG A 228 -46.37 35.73 41.41
C ARG A 228 -46.51 34.96 42.73
N SER A 229 -45.54 34.12 43.03
CA SER A 229 -45.54 33.30 44.26
C SER A 229 -44.14 33.28 44.84
N GLU A 230 -44.04 33.47 46.14
CA GLU A 230 -42.79 33.32 46.89
C GLU A 230 -42.41 31.85 47.10
N ASP A 231 -43.35 30.94 46.83
CA ASP A 231 -43.11 29.49 46.85
C ASP A 231 -42.09 29.09 45.77
N ASP A 232 -40.91 28.65 46.21
CA ASP A 232 -39.87 28.06 45.38
C ASP A 232 -40.08 26.55 45.33
N ARG A 233 -40.37 26.03 44.14
CA ARG A 233 -40.56 24.60 43.88
C ARG A 233 -39.40 23.99 43.09
N THR A 234 -38.36 24.80 42.82
CA THR A 234 -37.14 24.29 42.21
C THR A 234 -36.28 23.64 43.29
N GLU A 235 -35.57 22.59 42.90
CA GLU A 235 -34.67 21.86 43.77
C GLU A 235 -33.27 21.95 43.16
N THR A 236 -32.26 21.96 44.02
CA THR A 236 -30.88 21.87 43.57
C THR A 236 -30.69 20.58 42.76
N ALA A 237 -30.25 20.71 41.52
CA ALA A 237 -30.07 19.61 40.59
C ALA A 237 -28.61 19.47 40.17
N LEU A 238 -28.08 18.25 40.25
CA LEU A 238 -26.85 17.86 39.58
C LEU A 238 -27.22 17.25 38.23
N ALA A 239 -26.83 17.91 37.14
CA ALA A 239 -27.14 17.49 35.79
C ALA A 239 -25.88 17.28 34.95
N TYR A 240 -26.05 16.53 33.86
CA TYR A 240 -25.01 16.20 32.91
C TYR A 240 -25.53 16.23 31.46
N ARG A 241 -24.59 16.38 30.54
CA ARG A 241 -24.77 16.00 29.14
C ARG A 241 -23.56 15.23 28.66
N VAL A 242 -23.84 14.10 27.99
CA VAL A 242 -22.85 13.38 27.21
C VAL A 242 -23.20 13.52 25.74
N ARG A 243 -22.23 13.92 24.91
CA ARG A 243 -22.37 14.02 23.46
C ARG A 243 -21.25 13.24 22.79
N LEU A 244 -21.62 12.32 21.90
CA LEU A 244 -20.69 11.55 21.07
C LEU A 244 -20.95 11.92 19.62
N ASN A 245 -20.00 12.59 18.97
CA ASN A 245 -20.06 12.89 17.54
C ASN A 245 -19.19 11.91 16.77
N PHE A 246 -19.80 11.15 15.87
CA PHE A 246 -19.11 10.37 14.86
C PHE A 246 -19.12 11.17 13.58
N ASP A 247 -17.96 11.72 13.21
CA ASP A 247 -17.75 12.49 12.00
C ASP A 247 -17.07 11.59 10.96
N THR A 248 -17.84 11.11 9.99
CA THR A 248 -17.38 10.25 8.89
C THR A 248 -17.14 11.06 7.62
N SER A 249 -16.06 10.81 6.91
CA SER A 249 -15.76 11.40 5.60
C SER A 249 -15.49 10.30 4.58
N PHE A 250 -16.18 10.34 3.44
CA PHE A 250 -16.03 9.35 2.36
C PHE A 250 -15.10 9.82 1.24
N THR A 251 -14.92 11.13 1.10
CA THR A 251 -14.15 11.79 0.03
C THR A 251 -12.99 12.64 0.57
N GLY A 252 -12.88 12.79 1.89
CA GLY A 252 -11.93 13.69 2.56
C GLY A 252 -12.37 15.15 2.63
N LYS A 253 -13.39 15.56 1.86
CA LYS A 253 -13.93 16.93 1.84
C LYS A 253 -15.38 17.04 2.34
N ASP A 254 -16.06 15.90 2.47
CA ASP A 254 -17.41 15.73 2.99
C ASP A 254 -17.39 15.35 4.48
N ARG A 255 -18.54 15.51 5.15
CA ARG A 255 -18.73 15.08 6.54
C ARG A 255 -20.16 14.61 6.76
N LEU A 256 -20.32 13.34 7.10
CA LEU A 256 -21.50 12.78 7.75
C LEU A 256 -21.31 12.86 9.27
N ARG A 257 -22.16 13.64 9.94
CA ARG A 257 -22.21 13.73 11.39
C ARG A 257 -23.36 12.92 11.93
N THR A 258 -23.03 11.90 12.71
CA THR A 258 -23.97 11.16 13.55
C THR A 258 -23.70 11.51 15.00
N ARG A 259 -24.66 12.14 15.68
CA ARG A 259 -24.53 12.55 17.08
C ARG A 259 -25.47 11.74 17.96
N LEU A 260 -24.89 11.04 18.91
CA LEU A 260 -25.61 10.49 20.05
C LEU A 260 -25.50 11.46 21.23
N GLN A 261 -26.61 11.67 21.94
CA GLN A 261 -26.61 12.53 23.11
C GLN A 261 -27.51 11.95 24.20
N ALA A 262 -27.02 11.98 25.43
CA ALA A 262 -27.80 11.82 26.65
C ALA A 262 -27.74 13.13 27.43
N ASN A 263 -28.86 13.60 27.96
CA ASN A 263 -28.94 14.88 28.66
C ASN A 263 -30.10 14.86 29.65
N ASN A 264 -29.81 15.21 30.90
CA ASN A 264 -30.80 15.22 31.97
C ASN A 264 -31.01 16.62 32.57
N ASN A 265 -30.63 17.66 31.83
CA ASN A 265 -30.75 19.03 32.32
C ASN A 265 -32.20 19.39 32.67
N PRO A 266 -32.51 19.80 33.91
CA PRO A 266 -33.85 20.27 34.25
C PRO A 266 -34.22 21.52 33.46
N ASN A 267 -35.49 21.59 33.06
CA ASN A 267 -36.06 22.81 32.50
C ASN A 267 -36.81 23.59 33.59
N PHE A 268 -36.15 24.56 34.20
CA PHE A 268 -36.75 25.41 35.23
C PHE A 268 -37.81 26.39 34.71
N SER A 269 -37.97 26.55 33.40
CA SER A 269 -38.93 27.50 32.81
C SER A 269 -40.40 27.05 32.90
N GLY A 270 -40.67 25.92 33.54
CA GLY A 270 -42.02 25.37 33.69
C GLY A 270 -42.96 26.34 34.40
N ARG A 271 -44.27 26.25 34.06
CA ARG A 271 -45.32 27.13 34.61
C ARG A 271 -45.34 27.14 36.14
N ASP A 272 -45.11 25.99 36.76
CA ASP A 272 -45.17 25.80 38.22
C ASP A 272 -43.80 25.88 38.90
N LEU A 273 -42.72 26.08 38.13
CA LEU A 273 -41.36 26.27 38.64
C LEU A 273 -41.07 27.77 38.68
N THR A 274 -40.42 28.32 37.66
CA THR A 274 -40.07 29.75 37.63
C THR A 274 -41.01 30.59 36.77
N ASN A 275 -41.84 29.97 35.93
CA ASN A 275 -42.78 30.62 35.00
C ASN A 275 -42.12 31.70 34.10
N THR A 276 -40.82 31.58 33.84
CA THR A 276 -40.06 32.51 32.99
C THR A 276 -39.07 31.74 32.12
N LEU A 277 -38.82 32.25 30.91
CA LEU A 277 -37.81 31.68 30.01
C LEU A 277 -36.38 32.13 30.35
N MET A 278 -36.22 33.04 31.32
CA MET A 278 -34.91 33.59 31.70
C MET A 278 -34.02 32.58 32.44
N THR A 279 -34.61 31.54 33.02
CA THR A 279 -33.92 30.49 33.79
C THR A 279 -33.45 29.31 32.93
N ARG A 280 -33.57 29.45 31.61
CA ARG A 280 -33.19 28.43 30.63
C ARG A 280 -31.69 28.39 30.41
N LEU A 281 -31.10 27.24 30.69
CA LEU A 281 -29.68 26.99 30.49
C LEU A 281 -29.38 26.68 29.02
N ALA A 282 -28.16 27.00 28.59
CA ALA A 282 -27.68 26.80 27.23
C ALA A 282 -27.74 25.34 26.77
N THR A 283 -27.67 24.41 27.71
CA THR A 283 -27.75 22.97 27.48
C THR A 283 -29.12 22.39 27.80
N ASP A 284 -30.13 23.22 28.10
CA ASP A 284 -31.48 22.72 28.31
C ASP A 284 -32.01 22.05 27.04
N SER A 285 -32.63 20.90 27.23
CA SER A 285 -33.40 20.21 26.20
C SER A 285 -34.46 19.37 26.89
N SER A 286 -35.46 18.90 26.15
CA SER A 286 -36.39 17.86 26.59
C SER A 286 -35.71 16.47 26.62
N GLY A 287 -34.47 16.40 27.12
CA GLY A 287 -33.60 15.24 26.99
C GLY A 287 -34.05 14.06 27.84
N SER A 288 -33.57 12.88 27.47
CA SER A 288 -33.63 11.66 28.25
C SER A 288 -32.26 11.40 28.89
N ASP A 289 -32.23 10.70 30.02
CA ASP A 289 -31.01 10.09 30.57
C ASP A 289 -30.40 9.07 29.58
N ASP A 290 -31.18 8.57 28.64
CA ASP A 290 -30.77 7.64 27.59
C ASP A 290 -30.08 8.32 26.40
N PHE A 291 -29.17 7.59 25.77
CA PHE A 291 -28.60 8.01 24.49
C PHE A 291 -29.64 7.95 23.37
N VAL A 292 -29.90 9.10 22.77
CA VAL A 292 -30.74 9.23 21.57
C VAL A 292 -29.92 9.71 20.39
N LEU A 293 -30.36 9.37 19.18
CA LEU A 293 -29.88 10.01 17.96
C LEU A 293 -30.32 11.47 17.99
N HIS A 294 -29.41 12.36 18.37
CA HIS A 294 -29.70 13.77 18.49
C HIS A 294 -29.48 14.51 17.18
N LYS A 295 -28.51 14.15 16.33
CA LYS A 295 -28.30 14.84 15.05
C LYS A 295 -27.79 13.87 14.01
N LEU A 296 -28.37 13.94 12.82
CA LEU A 296 -27.92 13.22 11.65
C LEU A 296 -27.90 14.18 10.47
N ALA A 297 -26.70 14.54 10.02
CA ALA A 297 -26.53 15.49 8.93
C ALA A 297 -25.31 15.16 8.07
N TYR A 298 -25.46 15.30 6.76
CA TYR A 298 -24.41 15.08 5.78
C TYR A 298 -24.15 16.37 5.01
N ARG A 299 -22.89 16.81 5.01
CA ARG A 299 -22.44 17.95 4.19
C ARG A 299 -21.39 17.50 3.20
N PHE A 300 -21.45 18.03 1.99
CA PHE A 300 -20.48 17.73 0.94
C PHE A 300 -20.30 18.91 -0.01
N PRO A 301 -19.10 19.08 -0.58
CA PRO A 301 -18.85 20.13 -1.56
C PRO A 301 -19.53 19.81 -2.90
N LEU A 302 -19.90 20.86 -3.62
CA LEU A 302 -20.33 20.84 -5.02
C LEU A 302 -19.38 21.70 -5.86
N LEU A 303 -19.36 21.47 -7.18
CA LEU A 303 -18.65 22.33 -8.14
C LEU A 303 -17.16 22.57 -7.76
N ASP A 304 -16.42 21.50 -7.48
CA ASP A 304 -15.02 21.54 -7.02
C ASP A 304 -14.78 22.38 -5.75
N GLY A 305 -15.79 22.50 -4.88
CA GLY A 305 -15.70 23.24 -3.62
C GLY A 305 -16.19 24.69 -3.72
N LYS A 306 -16.78 25.10 -4.84
CA LYS A 306 -17.40 26.44 -5.01
C LYS A 306 -18.78 26.57 -4.36
N GLY A 307 -19.35 25.48 -3.88
CA GLY A 307 -20.58 25.49 -3.09
C GLY A 307 -20.63 24.30 -2.14
N GLN A 308 -21.50 24.36 -1.13
CA GLN A 308 -21.70 23.30 -0.16
C GLN A 308 -23.19 22.95 -0.06
N ILE A 309 -23.49 21.65 -0.15
CA ILE A 309 -24.81 21.12 0.19
C ILE A 309 -24.74 20.54 1.60
N GLU A 310 -25.79 20.79 2.39
CA GLU A 310 -26.00 20.15 3.67
C GLU A 310 -27.42 19.57 3.74
N LEU A 311 -27.50 18.26 3.99
CA LEU A 311 -28.71 17.48 4.17
C LEU A 311 -28.80 17.10 5.63
N ALA A 312 -29.94 17.34 6.28
CA ALA A 312 -30.16 16.93 7.65
C ALA A 312 -31.44 16.11 7.76
N ALA A 313 -31.35 15.00 8.48
CA ALA A 313 -32.47 14.10 8.73
C ALA A 313 -33.05 14.27 10.14
N ASN A 314 -32.30 14.86 11.08
CA ASN A 314 -32.75 15.03 12.47
C ASN A 314 -32.03 16.20 13.17
N ALA A 315 -32.79 16.93 13.98
CA ALA A 315 -32.44 18.08 14.82
C ALA A 315 -31.52 19.10 14.15
N TYR A 316 -31.92 19.52 12.94
CA TYR A 316 -31.39 20.71 12.30
C TYR A 316 -32.37 21.86 12.48
N GLY A 317 -31.94 22.90 13.20
CA GLY A 317 -32.72 24.12 13.40
C GLY A 317 -32.29 25.24 12.46
N LEU A 318 -33.02 26.36 12.50
CA LEU A 318 -32.64 27.58 11.76
C LEU A 318 -31.26 28.11 12.19
N ASP A 319 -30.87 27.90 13.46
CA ASP A 319 -29.57 28.26 14.00
C ASP A 319 -28.42 27.51 13.33
N ASP A 320 -28.65 26.26 12.91
CA ASP A 320 -27.65 25.48 12.16
C ASP A 320 -27.51 25.97 10.70
N PHE A 321 -28.60 26.50 10.11
CA PHE A 321 -28.58 26.98 8.73
C PHE A 321 -28.04 28.40 8.59
N MET A 322 -28.46 29.29 9.47
CA MET A 322 -28.18 30.72 9.30
C MET A 322 -26.82 31.15 9.86
N GLY A 323 -26.12 30.28 10.61
CA GLY A 323 -24.88 30.62 11.28
C GLY A 323 -25.14 31.64 12.37
N THR A 324 -24.90 31.29 13.63
CA THR A 324 -25.10 32.28 14.69
C THR A 324 -23.97 33.30 14.64
N ILE A 325 -24.29 34.58 14.74
CA ILE A 325 -23.29 35.67 14.80
C ILE A 325 -22.56 35.68 16.16
N ASN A 326 -22.97 34.80 17.07
CA ASN A 326 -22.54 34.82 18.45
C ASN A 326 -21.33 33.90 18.69
N PRO A 327 -20.17 34.42 19.12
CA PRO A 327 -19.00 33.60 19.42
C PRO A 327 -19.22 32.63 20.60
N LEU A 328 -20.28 32.84 21.39
CA LEU A 328 -20.68 32.00 22.53
C LEU A 328 -21.72 30.93 22.19
N GLU A 329 -21.87 30.55 20.91
CA GLU A 329 -22.82 29.51 20.47
C GLU A 329 -22.47 28.12 21.02
N ALA A 330 -21.19 27.86 21.28
CA ALA A 330 -20.75 26.54 21.71
C ALA A 330 -21.37 26.18 23.06
N SER A 331 -22.00 25.02 23.15
CA SER A 331 -22.64 24.56 24.38
C SER A 331 -21.68 24.10 25.48
N GLY A 332 -20.38 23.99 25.19
CA GLY A 332 -19.33 23.59 26.13
C GLY A 332 -18.29 24.69 26.40
N ALA A 333 -18.22 25.71 25.54
CA ALA A 333 -17.24 26.81 25.64
C ALA A 333 -17.88 28.21 25.51
N GLY A 334 -19.20 28.28 25.38
CA GLY A 334 -19.97 29.50 25.18
C GLY A 334 -20.76 29.91 26.42
N SER A 335 -21.93 30.53 26.21
CA SER A 335 -22.73 31.06 27.31
C SER A 335 -23.37 29.93 28.12
N ILE A 336 -23.51 30.14 29.44
CA ILE A 336 -24.26 29.25 30.33
C ILE A 336 -25.78 29.43 30.13
N SER A 337 -26.22 30.61 29.70
CA SER A 337 -27.63 30.91 29.44
C SER A 337 -28.02 30.59 28.00
N ARG A 338 -29.23 30.05 27.80
CA ARG A 338 -29.80 29.82 26.46
C ARG A 338 -29.93 31.12 25.68
N PHE A 339 -30.25 32.21 26.37
CA PHE A 339 -30.33 33.55 25.78
C PHE A 339 -28.98 34.02 25.25
N GLY A 340 -27.92 33.80 26.02
CA GLY A 340 -26.56 34.18 25.62
C GLY A 340 -25.92 33.24 24.61
N ARG A 341 -26.56 32.09 24.31
CA ARG A 341 -26.10 31.11 23.32
C ARG A 341 -26.75 31.34 21.95
N PHE A 342 -28.06 31.57 21.92
CA PHE A 342 -28.83 31.63 20.69
C PHE A 342 -29.49 32.98 20.46
N ASN A 343 -29.63 33.40 19.18
CA ASN A 343 -30.42 34.58 18.85
C ASN A 343 -31.91 34.29 19.13
N PRO A 344 -32.56 35.02 20.06
CA PRO A 344 -33.94 34.75 20.48
C PRO A 344 -34.98 34.93 19.35
N THR A 345 -34.63 35.62 18.26
CA THR A 345 -35.53 35.88 17.12
C THR A 345 -35.71 34.66 16.22
N PHE A 346 -34.67 33.86 16.02
CA PHE A 346 -34.70 32.74 15.05
C PHE A 346 -34.66 31.35 15.69
N TYR A 347 -34.21 31.26 16.94
CA TYR A 347 -34.01 30.00 17.64
C TYR A 347 -35.30 29.29 18.10
N ARG A 348 -36.46 29.95 17.95
CA ARG A 348 -37.77 29.37 18.34
C ARG A 348 -38.39 28.46 17.28
N ALA A 349 -37.73 28.25 16.15
CA ALA A 349 -38.23 27.34 15.13
C ALA A 349 -38.08 25.87 15.55
N PRO A 350 -39.02 24.99 15.15
CA PRO A 350 -38.84 23.54 15.28
C PRO A 350 -37.56 23.09 14.56
N SER A 351 -36.88 22.08 15.11
CA SER A 351 -35.71 21.45 14.49
C SER A 351 -36.05 20.02 14.10
N ASP A 352 -35.85 19.66 12.84
CA ASP A 352 -36.12 18.30 12.34
C ASP A 352 -35.21 18.02 11.13
N ALA A 353 -35.78 17.59 9.99
CA ALA A 353 -35.08 17.47 8.72
C ALA A 353 -34.99 18.81 7.98
N GLY A 354 -33.96 18.96 7.14
CA GLY A 354 -33.80 20.16 6.30
C GLY A 354 -32.70 20.06 5.26
N PHE A 355 -32.65 21.07 4.38
CA PHE A 355 -31.71 21.19 3.28
C PHE A 355 -31.13 22.61 3.25
N LYS A 356 -29.82 22.74 3.07
CA LYS A 356 -29.15 24.02 2.80
C LYS A 356 -28.20 23.91 1.63
N PHE A 357 -28.18 24.97 0.84
CA PHE A 357 -27.18 25.27 -0.18
C PHE A 357 -26.52 26.60 0.20
N ALA A 358 -25.19 26.63 0.23
CA ALA A 358 -24.40 27.80 0.57
C ALA A 358 -23.19 27.96 -0.33
#